data_AF-A0A2N4YTN1-F1
#
_entry.id   AF-A0A2N4YTN1-F1
#
_cell.length_a   1.000
_cell.length_b   1.000
_cell.length_c   1.000
_cell.angle_alpha   90.00
_cell.angle_beta   90.00
_cell.angle_gamma   90.00
#
_symmetry.space_group_name_H-M   'P 1'
#
loop_
_entity.id
_entity.type
_entity.pdbx_description
1 polymer ?
#
loop_
_entity_poly.entity_id
_entity_poly.type
_entity_poly.pdbx_seq_one_letter_code
_entity_poly.pdbx_strand_id
1 'polypeptide(L)' 'AHTRSSFQVSSMTKERYNQCQNINCSHTFVTHETFVRSISTPKEAHPVQPHPTNSGQAALAL' A
#
# COMPACT_ATOMS: atom_id res chain seq x y z
N ALA A 1 -2.77 -5.68 -17.81
CA ALA A 1 -4.04 -5.02 -17.44
C ALA A 1 -3.77 -4.05 -16.30
N HIS A 2 -4.45 -2.90 -16.26
CA HIS A 2 -4.23 -1.89 -15.22
C HIS A 2 -5.29 -2.03 -14.14
N THR A 3 -4.89 -2.26 -12.89
CA THR A 3 -5.82 -2.29 -11.75
C THR A 3 -6.33 -0.87 -11.48
N ARG A 4 -7.64 -0.66 -11.63
CA ARG A 4 -8.30 0.62 -11.32
C ARG A 4 -8.62 0.75 -9.85
N SER A 5 -9.15 -0.32 -9.26
CA SER A 5 -9.56 -0.37 -7.87
C SER A 5 -9.46 -1.80 -7.33
N SER A 6 -9.50 -1.93 -6.02
CA SER A 6 -9.55 -3.22 -5.34
C SER A 6 -10.55 -3.19 -4.19
N PHE A 7 -11.23 -4.29 -3.97
CA PHE A 7 -12.11 -4.51 -2.83
C PHE A 7 -11.57 -5.66 -1.97
N GLN A 8 -11.53 -5.47 -0.65
CA GLN A 8 -11.09 -6.52 0.28
C GLN A 8 -12.28 -7.44 0.56
N VAL A 9 -12.21 -8.69 0.09
CA VAL A 9 -13.30 -9.67 0.30
C VAL A 9 -13.11 -10.42 1.62
N SER A 10 -11.87 -10.79 1.93
CA SER A 10 -11.49 -11.46 3.19
C SER A 10 -10.12 -10.96 3.64
N SER A 11 -9.60 -11.34 4.80
CA SER A 11 -8.25 -10.93 5.22
C SER A 11 -7.16 -11.32 4.22
N MET A 12 -7.34 -12.44 3.50
CA MET A 12 -6.35 -13.00 2.57
C MET A 12 -6.74 -12.82 1.11
N THR A 13 -7.96 -12.40 0.78
CA THR A 13 -8.43 -12.34 -0.61
C THR A 13 -8.84 -10.91 -0.99
N LYS A 14 -8.28 -10.44 -2.11
CA LYS A 14 -8.62 -9.16 -2.74
C LYS A 14 -9.26 -9.40 -4.09
N GLU A 15 -10.37 -8.74 -4.31
CA GLU A 15 -10.95 -8.58 -5.63
C GLU A 15 -10.31 -7.36 -6.30
N ARG A 16 -9.89 -7.48 -7.56
CA ARG A 16 -9.23 -6.44 -8.34
C ARG A 16 -10.06 -6.16 -9.58
N TYR A 17 -10.42 -4.90 -9.79
CA TYR A 17 -11.09 -4.44 -11.00
C TYR A 17 -10.03 -3.95 -11.99
N ASN A 18 -9.95 -4.62 -13.13
CA ASN A 18 -8.88 -4.42 -14.10
C ASN A 18 -9.44 -3.89 -15.41
N GLN A 19 -8.82 -2.84 -15.93
CA GLN A 19 -9.09 -2.34 -17.27
C GLN A 19 -8.16 -3.04 -18.27
N CYS A 20 -8.74 -3.52 -19.37
CA CYS A 20 -7.99 -3.96 -20.53
C CYS A 20 -7.11 -2.82 -21.07
N GLN A 21 -5.85 -3.11 -21.38
CA GLN A 21 -4.89 -2.11 -21.89
C GLN A 21 -4.84 -2.05 -23.42
N ASN A 22 -5.47 -3.01 -24.10
CA ASN A 22 -5.56 -2.97 -25.55
C ASN A 22 -6.48 -1.81 -25.95
N ILE A 23 -6.02 -0.94 -26.85
CA ILE A 23 -6.73 0.28 -27.27
C ILE A 23 -8.11 0.01 -27.88
N ASN A 24 -8.31 -1.18 -28.47
CA ASN A 24 -9.56 -1.61 -29.07
C ASN A 24 -10.47 -2.37 -28.08
N CYS A 25 -10.06 -2.46 -26.81
CA CYS A 25 -10.70 -3.27 -25.79
C CYS A 25 -11.22 -2.36 -24.67
N SER A 26 -12.51 -2.02 -24.72
CA SER A 26 -13.21 -1.26 -23.69
C SER A 26 -13.62 -2.11 -22.48
N HIS A 27 -13.03 -3.30 -22.33
CA HIS A 27 -13.46 -4.29 -21.35
C HIS A 27 -12.87 -4.03 -19.96
N THR A 28 -13.72 -4.20 -18.94
CA THR A 28 -13.32 -4.27 -17.54
C THR A 28 -13.64 -5.66 -17.03
N PHE A 29 -12.68 -6.28 -16.34
CA PHE A 29 -12.84 -7.61 -15.77
C PHE A 29 -12.36 -7.65 -14.32
N VAL A 30 -12.83 -8.65 -13.61
CA VAL A 30 -12.56 -8.85 -12.19
C VAL A 30 -11.62 -10.03 -12.02
N THR A 31 -10.59 -9.88 -11.17
CA THR A 31 -9.73 -10.99 -10.74
C THR A 31 -9.73 -11.12 -9.22
N HIS A 32 -9.64 -12.35 -8.73
CA HIS A 32 -9.42 -12.63 -7.32
C HIS A 32 -7.96 -12.98 -7.10
N GLU A 33 -7.31 -12.24 -6.21
CA GLU A 33 -5.94 -12.49 -5.79
C GLU A 33 -5.89 -12.86 -4.31
N THR A 34 -5.03 -13.82 -3.98
CA THR A 34 -4.80 -14.23 -2.59
C THR A 34 -3.45 -13.72 -2.12
N PHE A 35 -3.42 -13.07 -0.96
CA PHE A 35 -2.22 -12.67 -0.27
C PHE A 35 -1.50 -13.90 0.26
N VAL A 36 -0.27 -14.13 -0.21
CA VAL A 36 0.54 -15.30 0.17
C VAL A 36 1.55 -14.95 1.26
N ARG A 37 2.33 -13.89 1.08
CA ARG A 37 3.32 -13.42 2.06
C ARG A 37 3.74 -11.98 1.81
N SER A 38 4.18 -11.30 2.86
CA SER A 38 4.93 -10.05 2.72
C SER A 38 6.41 -10.36 2.52
N ILE A 39 7.08 -9.61 1.63
CA ILE A 39 8.53 -9.73 1.41
C ILE A 39 9.29 -8.77 2.33
N SER A 40 8.67 -7.66 2.72
CA SER A 40 9.22 -6.72 3.69
C SER A 40 8.11 -6.17 4.57
N THR A 41 8.38 -6.09 5.87
CA THR A 41 7.52 -5.39 6.82
C THR A 41 8.07 -3.97 6.95
N PRO A 42 7.23 -2.92 6.97
CA PRO A 42 7.67 -1.59 7.33
C PRO A 42 8.42 -1.68 8.67
N LYS A 43 9.62 -1.08 8.75
CA LYS A 43 10.32 -1.00 10.04
C LYS A 43 9.41 -0.27 11.01
N GLU A 44 9.28 -0.82 12.21
CA GLU A 44 8.57 -0.17 13.30
C GLU A 44 9.24 1.19 13.54
N ALA A 45 8.51 2.27 13.25
CA ALA A 45 8.96 3.62 13.55
C ALA A 45 8.92 3.78 15.06
N HIS A 46 10.03 3.46 15.72
CA HIS A 46 10.18 3.69 17.15
C HIS A 46 10.22 5.21 17.35
N PRO A 47 9.25 5.79 18.09
CA PRO A 47 9.35 7.19 18.44
C PRO A 47 10.66 7.40 19.19
N VAL A 48 11.48 8.32 18.69
CA VAL A 48 12.72 8.69 19.38
C VAL A 48 12.36 9.30 20.72
N GLN A 49 13.09 8.92 21.78
CA GLN A 49 12.85 9.51 23.10
C GLN A 49 13.00 11.04 23.02
N PRO A 50 12.11 11.82 23.66
CA PRO A 50 12.25 13.26 23.74
C PRO A 50 13.62 13.63 24.29
N HIS A 51 14.26 14.65 23.70
CA HIS A 51 15.57 15.10 24.15
C HIS A 51 15.46 15.59 25.60
N PRO A 52 16.39 15.23 26.51
CA PRO A 52 16.30 15.55 27.94
C PRO A 52 16.32 17.05 28.27
N THR A 53 16.71 17.89 27.30
CA THR A 53 16.69 19.36 27.43
C THR A 53 15.85 19.99 26.33
N ASN A 54 15.06 20.99 26.71
CA ASN A 54 14.13 21.73 25.82
C ASN A 54 14.81 22.49 24.66
N SER A 55 16.15 22.52 24.62
CA SER A 55 16.96 23.28 23.65
C SER A 55 17.76 22.41 22.68
N GLY A 56 17.67 21.07 22.77
CA GLY A 56 18.49 20.16 21.97
C GLY A 56 17.80 19.59 20.71
N GLN A 57 16.52 19.84 20.51
CA GLN A 57 15.81 19.37 19.31
C GLN A 57 16.08 20.33 18.15
N ALA A 58 17.06 20.01 17.30
CA ALA A 58 17.16 20.64 16.00
C ALA A 58 15.91 20.29 15.19
N ALA A 59 15.15 21.30 14.77
CA ALA A 59 14.04 21.08 13.85
C ALA A 59 14.57 20.38 12.59
N LEU A 60 13.90 19.31 12.17
CA LEU A 60 14.20 18.65 10.90
C LEU A 60 13.89 19.68 9.80
N ALA A 61 14.92 20.26 9.19
CA ALA A 61 14.73 21.17 8.07
C ALA A 61 14.15 20.36 6.90
N LEU A 62 12.93 20.71 6.49
CA LEU A 62 12.27 20.23 5.28
C LEU A 62 12.90 20.87 4.04
#